data_AF-A0A7C7QHT9-F1
#
_entry.id   AF-A0A7C7QHT9-F1
#
_cell.length_a   1.000
_cell.length_b   1.000
_cell.length_c   1.000
_cell.angle_alpha   90.00
_cell.angle_beta   90.00
_cell.angle_gamma   90.00
#
_symmetry.space_group_name_H-M   'P 1'
#
loop_
_entity.id
_entity.type
_entity.pdbx_description
1 polymer ?
#
loop_
_entity_poly.entity_id
_entity_poly.type
_entity_poly.pdbx_seq_one_letter_code
_entity_poly.pdbx_strand_id
1 'polypeptide(L)'
;MHHFQPKKGLLPFRNDSHGFTLIELAIVMVIIGILAGAGVSLIGTLTKRKARNETIDYMKEAKEALITYASINGRLPWADTDGDGLENTNQASGNLPYLTVNVMPKDTYKRVLKYEMNTNLGTDRQTSCGALRGGISGNPTVVDADGSSSAFSVAAVLISAGPMDADSDGDVFDDITSGSHVGDNTDGVPNYIRHPPMDTFDDLVVYIGANELCGKICEYLVLAVNNNSASTVYVYNKTSGVDLGRISTGNTDSYDIISGTRIEIRNQPDGGGSIVSSTPSTPITLAGEGCTINVP
;
A
#
# COMPACT_ATOMS: atom_id res chain seq x y z
N MET A 1 -47.60 21.42 -101.13
CA MET A 1 -46.59 22.16 -100.33
C MET A 1 -46.76 21.77 -98.87
N HIS A 2 -45.68 21.27 -98.24
CA HIS A 2 -45.31 21.36 -96.81
C HIS A 2 -46.40 21.07 -95.74
N HIS A 3 -46.21 20.29 -94.67
CA HIS A 3 -45.01 19.87 -93.95
C HIS A 3 -45.46 18.98 -92.76
N PHE A 4 -44.62 18.00 -92.40
CA PHE A 4 -44.24 17.57 -91.03
C PHE A 4 -45.29 17.40 -89.89
N GLN A 5 -45.34 16.18 -89.33
CA GLN A 5 -45.72 15.92 -87.93
C GLN A 5 -44.59 16.33 -86.95
N PRO A 6 -44.85 16.52 -85.63
CA PRO A 6 -44.58 15.40 -84.70
C PRO A 6 -45.34 15.35 -83.33
N LYS A 7 -45.53 14.10 -82.89
CA LYS A 7 -45.34 13.44 -81.57
C LYS A 7 -45.52 14.21 -80.22
N LYS A 8 -46.32 13.57 -79.35
CA LYS A 8 -46.42 13.77 -77.88
C LYS A 8 -45.06 13.79 -77.19
N GLY A 9 -44.79 14.85 -76.43
CA GLY A 9 -43.67 14.95 -75.49
C GLY A 9 -44.09 14.59 -74.06
N LEU A 10 -43.29 13.73 -73.44
CA LEU A 10 -43.33 13.26 -72.06
C LEU A 10 -43.05 14.42 -71.09
N LEU A 11 -43.82 14.56 -70.00
CA LEU A 11 -43.56 15.57 -68.96
C LEU A 11 -42.24 15.25 -68.23
N PRO A 12 -41.30 16.21 -68.10
CA PRO A 12 -40.08 16.01 -67.34
C PRO A 12 -40.34 16.14 -65.83
N PHE A 13 -39.78 15.21 -65.04
CA PHE A 13 -39.59 15.42 -63.60
C PHE A 13 -38.62 16.57 -63.40
N ARG A 14 -39.09 17.65 -62.79
CA ARG A 14 -38.28 18.80 -62.45
C ARG A 14 -37.41 18.46 -61.24
N ASN A 15 -36.13 18.18 -61.50
CA ASN A 15 -35.13 17.95 -60.48
C ASN A 15 -34.63 19.34 -60.01
N ASP A 16 -35.24 19.90 -58.96
CA ASP A 16 -34.76 21.13 -58.31
C ASP A 16 -33.52 20.77 -57.46
N SER A 17 -32.41 20.48 -58.15
CA SER A 17 -31.10 20.27 -57.54
C SER A 17 -30.50 21.63 -57.19
N HIS A 18 -30.92 22.22 -56.08
CA HIS A 18 -30.20 23.33 -55.47
C HIS A 18 -28.88 22.78 -54.91
N GLY A 19 -27.80 22.94 -55.66
CA GLY A 19 -26.45 22.60 -55.21
C GLY A 19 -26.01 23.57 -54.10
N PHE A 20 -25.31 23.05 -53.10
CA PHE A 20 -24.68 23.87 -52.06
C PHE A 20 -23.73 24.89 -52.69
N THR A 21 -23.81 26.14 -52.23
CA THR A 21 -22.85 27.16 -52.67
C THR A 21 -21.47 26.88 -52.07
N LEU A 22 -20.43 27.34 -52.76
CA LEU A 22 -19.05 27.17 -52.30
C LEU A 22 -18.82 27.79 -50.91
N ILE A 23 -19.53 28.87 -50.60
CA ILE A 23 -19.44 29.55 -49.30
C ILE A 23 -20.12 28.75 -48.18
N GLU A 24 -21.25 28.11 -48.45
CA GLU A 24 -21.93 27.26 -47.46
C GLU A 24 -21.08 26.04 -47.09
N LEU A 25 -20.45 25.40 -48.07
CA LEU A 25 -19.50 24.32 -47.81
C LEU A 25 -18.25 24.80 -47.05
N ALA A 26 -17.74 26.00 -47.36
CA ALA A 26 -16.60 26.57 -46.63
C ALA A 26 -16.92 26.81 -45.15
N ILE A 27 -18.09 27.37 -44.83
CA ILE A 27 -18.53 27.61 -43.45
C ILE A 27 -18.71 26.29 -42.70
N VAL A 28 -19.34 25.28 -43.33
CA VAL A 28 -19.52 23.96 -42.73
C VAL A 28 -18.18 23.29 -42.41
N MET A 29 -17.20 23.37 -43.31
CA MET A 29 -15.86 22.82 -43.08
C MET A 29 -15.13 23.54 -41.94
N VAL A 30 -15.28 24.86 -41.81
CA VAL A 30 -14.74 25.62 -40.67
C VAL A 30 -15.39 25.18 -39.36
N ILE A 31 -16.72 25.03 -39.32
CA ILE A 31 -17.44 24.58 -38.12
C ILE A 31 -17.00 23.16 -37.74
N ILE A 32 -16.94 22.23 -38.69
CA ILE A 32 -16.47 20.86 -38.44
C ILE A 32 -15.01 20.86 -37.97
N GLY A 33 -14.15 21.68 -38.56
CA GLY A 33 -12.75 21.82 -38.14
C GLY A 33 -12.62 22.29 -36.69
N ILE A 34 -13.41 23.28 -36.28
CA ILE A 34 -13.44 23.78 -34.89
C ILE A 34 -13.98 22.70 -33.95
N LEU A 35 -15.08 22.03 -34.30
CA LEU A 35 -15.68 20.98 -33.48
C LEU A 35 -14.76 19.75 -33.32
N ALA A 36 -14.12 19.33 -34.42
CA ALA A 36 -13.15 18.24 -34.40
C ALA A 36 -11.92 18.60 -33.55
N GLY A 37 -11.40 19.84 -33.70
CA GLY A 37 -10.28 20.34 -32.90
C GLY A 37 -10.59 20.40 -31.40
N ALA A 38 -11.76 20.94 -31.04
CA ALA A 38 -12.20 20.99 -29.64
C ALA A 38 -12.42 19.58 -29.05
N GLY A 39 -12.99 18.66 -29.83
CA GLY A 39 -13.27 17.28 -29.39
C GLY A 39 -12.01 16.48 -29.02
N VAL A 40 -10.92 16.63 -29.76
CA VAL A 40 -9.65 15.89 -29.50
C VAL A 40 -9.03 16.30 -28.16
N SER A 41 -9.07 17.58 -27.80
CA SER A 41 -8.50 18.07 -26.53
C SER A 41 -9.20 17.50 -25.29
N LEU A 42 -10.52 17.33 -25.35
CA LEU A 42 -11.33 16.78 -24.26
C LEU A 42 -11.02 15.30 -24.02
N ILE A 43 -10.84 14.51 -25.09
CA ILE A 43 -10.51 13.07 -24.99
C ILE A 43 -9.20 12.85 -24.25
N GLY A 44 -8.17 13.68 -24.51
CA GLY A 44 -6.87 13.57 -23.82
C GLY A 44 -6.98 13.76 -22.31
N THR A 45 -7.72 14.77 -21.85
CA THR A 45 -7.91 15.05 -20.41
C THR A 45 -8.67 13.94 -19.69
N LEU A 46 -9.70 13.37 -20.33
CA LEU A 46 -10.47 12.26 -19.78
C LEU A 46 -9.63 10.98 -19.67
N THR A 47 -8.80 10.68 -20.67
CA THR A 47 -7.90 9.53 -20.64
C THR A 47 -6.85 9.67 -19.52
N LYS A 48 -6.24 10.85 -19.34
CA LYS A 48 -5.29 11.10 -18.24
C LYS A 48 -5.92 10.89 -16.87
N ARG A 49 -7.13 11.43 -16.66
CA ARG A 49 -7.88 11.25 -15.41
C ARG A 49 -8.23 9.79 -15.16
N LYS A 50 -8.67 9.07 -16.20
CA LYS A 50 -8.96 7.65 -16.13
C LYS A 50 -7.72 6.85 -15.71
N ALA A 51 -6.59 7.05 -16.39
CA ALA A 51 -5.35 6.35 -16.08
C ALA A 51 -4.88 6.60 -14.64
N ARG A 52 -4.96 7.85 -14.18
CA ARG A 52 -4.64 8.23 -12.79
C ARG A 52 -5.54 7.52 -11.78
N ASN A 53 -6.85 7.48 -12.03
CA ASN A 53 -7.78 6.81 -11.14
C ASN A 53 -7.56 5.29 -11.11
N GLU A 54 -7.31 4.66 -12.27
CA GLU A 54 -6.96 3.25 -12.36
C GLU A 54 -5.67 2.93 -11.58
N THR A 55 -4.67 3.81 -11.66
CA THR A 55 -3.44 3.68 -10.86
C THR A 55 -3.72 3.82 -9.36
N ILE A 56 -4.54 4.79 -8.94
CA ILE A 56 -4.92 4.95 -7.53
C ILE A 56 -5.65 3.70 -7.02
N ASP A 57 -6.57 3.15 -7.81
CA ASP A 57 -7.32 1.94 -7.44
C ASP A 57 -6.39 0.72 -7.34
N TYR A 58 -5.43 0.59 -8.25
CA TYR A 58 -4.37 -0.42 -8.15
C TYR A 58 -3.50 -0.25 -6.91
N MET A 59 -3.04 0.97 -6.60
CA MET A 59 -2.21 1.20 -5.41
C MET A 59 -2.97 0.85 -4.12
N LYS A 60 -4.29 1.08 -4.07
CA LYS A 60 -5.14 0.63 -2.96
C LYS A 60 -5.23 -0.89 -2.90
N GLU A 61 -5.40 -1.57 -4.03
CA GLU A 61 -5.38 -3.03 -4.09
C GLU A 61 -4.05 -3.61 -3.60
N ALA A 62 -2.92 -3.06 -4.07
CA ALA A 62 -1.58 -3.45 -3.63
C ALA A 62 -1.37 -3.20 -2.12
N LYS A 63 -1.87 -2.07 -1.61
CA LYS A 63 -1.87 -1.77 -0.17
C LYS A 63 -2.64 -2.84 0.63
N GLU A 64 -3.85 -3.20 0.21
CA GLU A 64 -4.65 -4.23 0.88
C GLU A 64 -3.98 -5.62 0.80
N ALA A 65 -3.32 -5.92 -0.32
CA ALA A 65 -2.55 -7.16 -0.48
C ALA A 65 -1.35 -7.21 0.48
N LEU A 66 -0.63 -6.10 0.67
CA LEU A 66 0.45 -5.99 1.66
C LEU A 66 -0.06 -6.20 3.09
N ILE A 67 -1.18 -5.55 3.46
CA ILE A 67 -1.82 -5.72 4.77
C ILE A 67 -2.25 -7.17 4.98
N THR A 68 -2.84 -7.80 3.96
CA THR A 68 -3.27 -9.20 4.00
C THR A 68 -2.07 -10.14 4.14
N TYR A 69 -1.01 -9.96 3.36
CA TYR A 69 0.25 -10.69 3.50
C TYR A 69 0.78 -10.59 4.93
N ALA A 70 0.77 -9.38 5.51
CA ALA A 70 1.22 -9.17 6.88
C ALA A 70 0.33 -9.83 7.93
N SER A 71 -0.98 -9.90 7.73
CA SER A 71 -1.88 -10.64 8.63
C SER A 71 -1.57 -12.14 8.66
N ILE A 72 -1.20 -12.72 7.52
CA ILE A 72 -0.88 -14.14 7.39
C ILE A 72 0.52 -14.42 7.94
N ASN A 73 1.52 -13.67 7.50
CA ASN A 73 2.93 -13.92 7.78
C ASN A 73 3.42 -13.27 9.08
N GLY A 74 2.64 -12.33 9.65
CA GLY A 74 3.03 -11.54 10.82
C GLY A 74 4.07 -10.47 10.52
N ARG A 75 4.38 -10.21 9.25
CA ARG A 75 5.39 -9.25 8.80
C ARG A 75 5.03 -8.72 7.42
N LEU A 76 5.45 -7.51 7.10
CA LEU A 76 5.45 -7.05 5.72
C LEU A 76 6.48 -7.83 4.89
N PRO A 77 6.25 -7.99 3.58
CA PRO A 77 7.26 -8.57 2.70
C PRO A 77 8.42 -7.58 2.51
N TRP A 78 9.63 -8.09 2.38
CA TRP A 78 10.76 -7.25 1.97
C TRP A 78 10.59 -6.78 0.52
N ALA A 79 11.25 -5.70 0.15
CA ALA A 79 11.21 -5.16 -1.20
C ALA A 79 11.89 -6.10 -2.22
N ASP A 80 11.49 -5.94 -3.48
CA ASP A 80 12.15 -6.54 -4.64
C ASP A 80 13.22 -5.56 -5.17
N THR A 81 14.47 -5.99 -5.22
CA THR A 81 15.63 -5.20 -5.65
C THR A 81 16.30 -5.75 -6.92
N ASP A 82 15.92 -6.93 -7.39
CA ASP A 82 16.47 -7.57 -8.59
C ASP A 82 15.47 -7.65 -9.76
N GLY A 83 14.20 -7.32 -9.51
CA GLY A 83 13.13 -7.20 -10.49
C GLY A 83 12.44 -8.53 -10.84
N ASP A 84 12.67 -9.60 -10.08
CA ASP A 84 12.03 -10.90 -10.31
C ASP A 84 10.58 -10.96 -9.78
N GLY A 85 10.13 -9.94 -9.04
CA GLY A 85 8.82 -9.84 -8.43
C GLY A 85 8.69 -10.51 -7.06
N LEU A 86 9.75 -11.10 -6.54
CA LEU A 86 9.81 -11.74 -5.23
C LEU A 86 10.49 -10.83 -4.20
N GLU A 87 10.26 -11.10 -2.92
CA GLU A 87 10.91 -10.34 -1.86
C GLU A 87 12.39 -10.73 -1.72
N ASN A 88 13.27 -9.73 -1.57
CA ASN A 88 14.67 -9.97 -1.24
C ASN A 88 14.91 -9.73 0.25
N THR A 89 15.38 -10.76 0.96
CA THR A 89 15.53 -10.71 2.42
C THR A 89 16.39 -9.52 2.87
N ASN A 90 15.92 -8.82 3.91
CA ASN A 90 16.54 -7.62 4.50
C ASN A 90 16.63 -6.39 3.58
N GLN A 91 15.91 -6.36 2.45
CA GLN A 91 15.82 -5.18 1.60
C GLN A 91 14.55 -4.40 1.93
N ALA A 92 14.69 -3.28 2.64
CA ALA A 92 13.54 -2.50 3.11
C ALA A 92 12.92 -1.61 2.02
N SER A 93 13.70 -1.25 0.99
CA SER A 93 13.33 -0.32 -0.07
C SER A 93 13.69 -0.91 -1.43
N GLY A 94 12.84 -0.70 -2.43
CA GLY A 94 12.97 -1.24 -3.78
C GLY A 94 11.65 -1.16 -4.55
N ASN A 95 11.38 -2.16 -5.36
CA ASN A 95 10.11 -2.37 -6.03
C ASN A 95 9.15 -3.17 -5.16
N LEU A 96 7.85 -3.02 -5.42
CA LEU A 96 6.81 -3.87 -4.86
C LEU A 96 7.07 -5.33 -5.30
N PRO A 97 7.23 -6.28 -4.36
CA PRO A 97 7.39 -7.70 -4.69
C PRO A 97 6.04 -8.29 -5.15
N TYR A 98 5.63 -7.97 -6.37
CA TYR A 98 4.27 -8.19 -6.89
C TYR A 98 3.88 -9.67 -6.97
N LEU A 99 4.82 -10.61 -7.15
CA LEU A 99 4.55 -12.05 -7.07
C LEU A 99 4.38 -12.50 -5.63
N THR A 100 5.18 -11.97 -4.69
CA THR A 100 5.07 -12.29 -3.25
C THR A 100 3.71 -11.92 -2.68
N VAL A 101 3.17 -10.76 -3.07
CA VAL A 101 1.82 -10.32 -2.64
C VAL A 101 0.71 -10.66 -3.64
N ASN A 102 1.06 -11.32 -4.74
CA ASN A 102 0.14 -11.80 -5.78
C ASN A 102 -0.81 -10.71 -6.33
N VAL A 103 -0.22 -9.61 -6.79
CA VAL A 103 -0.93 -8.52 -7.49
C VAL A 103 -0.38 -8.35 -8.90
N MET A 104 -1.02 -7.51 -9.71
CA MET A 104 -0.50 -7.22 -11.05
C MET A 104 0.90 -6.57 -10.96
N PRO A 105 1.82 -6.83 -11.90
CA PRO A 105 3.20 -6.37 -11.79
C PRO A 105 3.37 -4.86 -11.96
N LYS A 106 2.48 -4.22 -12.71
CA LYS A 106 2.68 -2.86 -13.21
C LYS A 106 1.40 -2.04 -13.12
N ASP A 107 1.56 -0.75 -12.91
CA ASP A 107 0.48 0.22 -12.99
C ASP A 107 0.05 0.51 -14.44
N THR A 108 -0.89 1.44 -14.60
CA THR A 108 -1.39 1.88 -15.91
C THR A 108 -0.28 2.49 -16.79
N TYR A 109 0.74 3.07 -16.17
CA TYR A 109 1.90 3.69 -16.81
C TYR A 109 3.02 2.67 -17.14
N LYS A 110 2.77 1.38 -16.92
CA LYS A 110 3.67 0.25 -17.25
C LYS A 110 4.95 0.21 -16.42
N ARG A 111 4.90 0.77 -15.22
CA ARG A 111 5.98 0.76 -14.24
C ARG A 111 5.59 -0.08 -13.02
N VAL A 112 6.58 -0.68 -12.38
CA VAL A 112 6.37 -1.36 -11.09
C VAL A 112 6.28 -0.27 -10.02
N LEU A 113 5.42 -0.45 -9.01
CA LEU A 113 5.35 0.49 -7.90
C LEU A 113 6.65 0.43 -7.10
N LYS A 114 7.18 1.59 -6.73
CA LYS A 114 8.23 1.66 -5.70
C LYS A 114 7.60 1.33 -4.35
N TYR A 115 8.35 0.64 -3.51
CA TYR A 115 7.91 0.15 -2.21
C TYR A 115 9.02 0.33 -1.19
N GLU A 116 8.67 0.88 -0.04
CA GLU A 116 9.54 0.87 1.13
C GLU A 116 8.73 0.56 2.38
N MET A 117 9.32 -0.21 3.30
CA MET A 117 8.73 -0.55 4.59
C MET A 117 9.68 -0.26 5.75
N ASN A 118 9.12 -0.08 6.94
CA ASN A 118 9.93 0.03 8.14
C ASN A 118 10.64 -1.30 8.42
N THR A 119 11.96 -1.27 8.59
CA THR A 119 12.80 -2.47 8.75
C THR A 119 12.38 -3.37 9.91
N ASN A 120 11.78 -2.81 10.97
CA ASN A 120 11.31 -3.58 12.11
C ASN A 120 10.06 -4.44 11.81
N LEU A 121 9.46 -4.26 10.63
CA LEU A 121 8.25 -4.97 10.21
C LEU A 121 8.52 -6.14 9.26
N GLY A 122 9.79 -6.50 9.03
CA GLY A 122 10.20 -7.51 8.05
C GLY A 122 10.63 -8.86 8.61
N THR A 123 10.69 -9.02 9.93
CA THR A 123 11.28 -10.22 10.56
C THR A 123 10.23 -11.26 10.94
N ASP A 124 9.36 -10.93 11.89
CA ASP A 124 8.34 -11.83 12.43
C ASP A 124 7.25 -11.04 13.16
N ARG A 125 6.20 -11.73 13.60
CA ARG A 125 5.04 -11.12 14.27
C ARG A 125 5.38 -10.45 15.61
N GLN A 126 6.25 -11.07 16.40
CA GLN A 126 6.62 -10.54 17.71
C GLN A 126 7.39 -9.23 17.55
N THR A 127 8.38 -9.21 16.66
CA THR A 127 9.17 -8.02 16.36
C THR A 127 8.30 -6.92 15.76
N SER A 128 7.46 -7.26 14.77
CA SER A 128 6.58 -6.29 14.11
C SER A 128 5.58 -5.66 15.07
N CYS A 129 4.90 -6.47 15.89
CA CYS A 129 3.93 -5.94 16.84
C CYS A 129 4.57 -5.15 17.98
N GLY A 130 5.76 -5.57 18.45
CA GLY A 130 6.54 -4.79 19.40
C GLY A 130 6.85 -3.38 18.87
N ALA A 131 7.29 -3.28 17.61
CA ALA A 131 7.56 -2.01 16.95
C ALA A 131 6.29 -1.16 16.75
N LEU A 132 5.20 -1.77 16.29
CA LEU A 132 3.93 -1.07 16.07
C LEU A 132 3.33 -0.52 17.37
N ARG A 133 3.38 -1.30 18.46
CA ARG A 133 2.87 -0.88 19.77
C ARG A 133 3.75 0.16 20.45
N GLY A 134 5.07 0.08 20.25
CA GLY A 134 6.03 1.04 20.79
C GLY A 134 6.00 2.42 20.11
N GLY A 135 5.31 2.52 18.97
CA GLY A 135 5.39 3.66 18.06
C GLY A 135 6.57 3.46 17.11
N ILE A 136 6.26 3.26 15.83
CA ILE A 136 7.29 3.11 14.81
C ILE A 136 8.08 4.42 14.65
N SER A 137 9.37 4.29 14.38
CA SER A 137 10.28 5.40 14.13
C SER A 137 11.21 5.06 12.97
N GLY A 138 11.79 6.08 12.35
CA GLY A 138 12.65 5.94 11.18
C GLY A 138 11.85 5.79 9.90
N ASN A 139 12.55 5.37 8.84
CA ASN A 139 11.98 5.29 7.50
C ASN A 139 10.99 4.12 7.35
N PRO A 140 10.05 4.21 6.38
CA PRO A 140 9.77 5.38 5.55
C PRO A 140 9.05 6.48 6.35
N THR A 141 9.38 7.73 6.04
CA THR A 141 8.67 8.91 6.55
C THR A 141 7.91 9.58 5.40
N VAL A 142 6.75 10.15 5.70
CA VAL A 142 5.91 10.85 4.71
C VAL A 142 5.57 12.23 5.22
N VAL A 143 5.61 13.22 4.32
CA VAL A 143 4.99 14.54 4.49
C VAL A 143 3.74 14.60 3.62
N ASP A 144 2.64 15.04 4.23
CA ASP A 144 1.39 15.31 3.53
C ASP A 144 1.29 16.81 3.24
N ALA A 145 1.03 17.15 1.98
CA ALA A 145 0.84 18.54 1.55
C ALA A 145 -0.54 19.13 1.92
N ASP A 146 -1.12 18.69 3.04
CA ASP A 146 -2.45 19.05 3.52
C ASP A 146 -2.45 20.07 4.67
N GLY A 147 -1.27 20.52 5.12
CA GLY A 147 -1.10 21.66 6.02
C GLY A 147 -0.01 21.55 7.09
N SER A 148 0.62 20.38 7.26
CA SER A 148 1.74 20.18 8.18
C SER A 148 3.02 19.83 7.42
N SER A 149 4.09 20.60 7.64
CA SER A 149 5.41 20.31 7.09
C SER A 149 6.19 19.23 7.85
N SER A 150 5.60 18.67 8.92
CA SER A 150 6.27 17.64 9.74
C SER A 150 6.08 16.26 9.13
N ALA A 151 7.19 15.61 8.80
CA ALA A 151 7.19 14.21 8.38
C ALA A 151 6.82 13.28 9.54
N PHE A 152 6.14 12.18 9.23
CA PHE A 152 5.82 11.14 10.21
C PHE A 152 6.16 9.76 9.66
N SER A 153 6.59 8.85 10.54
CA SER A 153 6.91 7.46 10.18
C SER A 153 5.65 6.68 9.83
N VAL A 154 5.72 5.91 8.75
CA VAL A 154 4.65 5.00 8.29
C VAL A 154 5.17 3.56 8.22
N ALA A 155 4.26 2.58 8.23
CA ALA A 155 4.64 1.17 8.21
C ALA A 155 5.24 0.78 6.86
N ALA A 156 4.63 1.27 5.78
CA ALA A 156 5.14 1.15 4.43
C ALA A 156 4.56 2.25 3.53
N VAL A 157 5.24 2.49 2.40
CA VAL A 157 4.84 3.41 1.34
C VAL A 157 4.88 2.69 -0.01
N LEU A 158 3.95 3.06 -0.89
CA LEU A 158 3.86 2.68 -2.29
C LEU A 158 3.86 3.97 -3.11
N ILE A 159 4.68 4.00 -4.16
CA ILE A 159 4.79 5.15 -5.06
C ILE A 159 4.60 4.71 -6.51
N SER A 160 3.79 5.44 -7.26
CA SER A 160 3.74 5.39 -8.72
C SER A 160 4.31 6.71 -9.25
N ALA A 161 5.26 6.58 -10.19
CA ALA A 161 5.96 7.65 -10.90
C ALA A 161 5.09 8.50 -11.86
N GLY A 162 3.76 8.42 -11.71
CA GLY A 162 2.80 9.07 -12.59
C GLY A 162 3.05 8.90 -14.10
N PRO A 163 2.51 9.78 -14.95
CA PRO A 163 2.73 9.71 -16.40
C PRO A 163 4.12 10.15 -16.88
N MET A 164 4.85 11.04 -16.19
CA MET A 164 6.10 11.59 -16.71
C MET A 164 7.11 11.94 -15.61
N ASP A 165 8.37 12.05 -16.01
CA ASP A 165 9.39 12.83 -15.30
C ASP A 165 8.98 14.31 -15.41
N ALA A 166 8.32 14.84 -14.37
CA ALA A 166 7.68 16.15 -14.39
C ALA A 166 8.65 17.28 -14.04
N ASP A 167 9.62 17.03 -13.17
CA ASP A 167 10.67 17.99 -12.82
C ASP A 167 11.85 18.02 -13.83
N SER A 168 11.90 17.06 -14.76
CA SER A 168 12.87 16.93 -15.84
C SER A 168 14.31 16.71 -15.36
N ASP A 169 14.49 16.00 -14.26
CA ASP A 169 15.80 15.68 -13.68
C ASP A 169 16.44 14.39 -14.23
N GLY A 170 15.65 13.57 -14.94
CA GLY A 170 16.06 12.31 -15.56
C GLY A 170 15.66 11.05 -14.80
N ASP A 171 15.09 11.17 -13.60
CA ASP A 171 14.31 10.12 -12.93
C ASP A 171 12.82 10.28 -13.26
N VAL A 172 12.05 9.20 -13.18
CA VAL A 172 10.59 9.27 -13.38
C VAL A 172 9.83 9.60 -12.10
N PHE A 173 10.46 9.45 -10.94
CA PHE A 173 9.90 9.88 -9.66
C PHE A 173 10.28 11.32 -9.41
N ASP A 174 9.30 12.12 -9.01
CA ASP A 174 9.48 13.56 -8.88
C ASP A 174 9.83 13.96 -7.44
N ASP A 175 10.62 15.02 -7.29
CA ASP A 175 10.85 15.68 -6.01
C ASP A 175 10.12 17.03 -5.87
N ILE A 176 10.00 17.49 -4.64
CA ILE A 176 9.64 18.87 -4.34
C ILE A 176 10.70 19.44 -3.41
N THR A 177 11.59 20.25 -3.95
CA THR A 177 12.74 20.84 -3.22
C THR A 177 12.50 22.23 -2.64
N SER A 178 11.34 22.84 -2.91
CA SER A 178 11.03 24.20 -2.43
C SER A 178 9.60 24.36 -1.91
N GLY A 179 9.40 25.31 -1.00
CA GLY A 179 8.10 25.58 -0.39
C GLY A 179 7.97 25.06 1.04
N SER A 180 6.72 24.91 1.50
CA SER A 180 6.41 24.49 2.87
C SER A 180 6.42 22.97 3.06
N HIS A 181 6.23 22.21 1.99
CA HIS A 181 6.20 20.74 2.01
C HIS A 181 7.22 20.30 0.97
N VAL A 182 8.32 19.70 1.44
CA VAL A 182 9.41 19.21 0.60
C VAL A 182 9.55 17.71 0.81
N GLY A 183 10.07 17.02 -0.20
CA GLY A 183 10.31 15.59 -0.15
C GLY A 183 10.73 15.05 -1.50
N ASP A 184 11.18 13.81 -1.50
CA ASP A 184 11.77 13.13 -2.64
C ASP A 184 11.16 11.73 -2.72
N ASN A 185 10.49 11.43 -3.83
CA ASN A 185 9.87 10.12 -4.05
C ASN A 185 10.81 9.11 -4.73
N THR A 186 11.98 9.56 -5.19
CA THR A 186 13.05 8.73 -5.75
C THR A 186 13.72 7.89 -4.68
N ASP A 187 13.95 8.41 -3.47
CA ASP A 187 14.60 7.63 -2.40
C ASP A 187 14.07 7.89 -0.98
N GLY A 188 13.11 8.81 -0.82
CA GLY A 188 12.56 9.15 0.48
C GLY A 188 13.48 10.00 1.35
N VAL A 189 14.46 10.71 0.77
CA VAL A 189 15.39 11.60 1.50
C VAL A 189 15.08 13.06 1.18
N PRO A 190 14.65 13.88 2.16
CA PRO A 190 14.55 13.58 3.60
C PRO A 190 13.30 12.78 4.00
N ASN A 191 12.29 12.74 3.13
CA ASN A 191 11.05 12.00 3.31
C ASN A 191 10.36 11.80 1.96
N TYR A 192 9.45 10.83 1.87
CA TYR A 192 8.49 10.76 0.77
C TYR A 192 7.46 11.88 0.90
N ILE A 193 6.83 12.26 -0.21
CA ILE A 193 5.84 13.34 -0.23
C ILE A 193 4.57 12.95 -0.97
N ARG A 194 3.42 13.10 -0.28
CA ARG A 194 2.11 12.99 -0.90
C ARG A 194 1.59 14.39 -1.20
N HIS A 195 1.63 14.77 -2.48
CA HIS A 195 1.23 16.09 -2.95
C HIS A 195 0.16 16.00 -4.05
N PRO A 196 -0.78 16.96 -4.15
CA PRO A 196 -1.59 17.12 -5.35
C PRO A 196 -0.72 17.35 -6.61
N PRO A 197 -1.17 16.93 -7.80
CA PRO A 197 -0.38 17.12 -9.00
C PRO A 197 -0.16 18.62 -9.30
N MET A 198 1.04 18.97 -9.74
CA MET A 198 1.46 20.28 -10.22
C MET A 198 2.40 20.14 -11.42
N ASP A 199 2.90 21.26 -11.96
CA ASP A 199 3.67 21.26 -13.21
C ASP A 199 4.97 20.45 -13.13
N THR A 200 5.55 20.31 -11.93
CA THR A 200 6.80 19.58 -11.66
C THR A 200 6.61 18.36 -10.76
N PHE A 201 5.38 17.90 -10.56
CA PHE A 201 5.10 16.75 -9.68
C PHE A 201 3.80 16.07 -10.10
N ASP A 202 3.86 14.82 -10.53
CA ASP A 202 2.69 14.02 -10.90
C ASP A 202 2.61 12.64 -10.23
N ASP A 203 3.60 12.34 -9.39
CA ASP A 203 3.67 11.18 -8.53
C ASP A 203 2.43 10.95 -7.67
N LEU A 204 2.19 9.67 -7.41
CA LEU A 204 1.12 9.20 -6.54
C LEU A 204 1.74 8.42 -5.38
N VAL A 205 1.40 8.82 -4.16
CA VAL A 205 1.87 8.18 -2.94
C VAL A 205 0.70 7.65 -2.12
N VAL A 206 0.78 6.38 -1.73
CA VAL A 206 -0.12 5.70 -0.78
C VAL A 206 0.74 5.07 0.31
N TYR A 207 0.33 5.19 1.57
CA TYR A 207 1.04 4.56 2.69
C TYR A 207 0.12 3.73 3.58
N ILE A 208 0.73 2.82 4.34
CA ILE A 208 0.11 2.03 5.40
C ILE A 208 0.46 2.67 6.74
N GLY A 209 -0.54 3.07 7.51
CA GLY A 209 -0.32 3.66 8.83
C GLY A 209 0.09 2.61 9.88
N ALA A 210 0.82 3.03 10.92
CA ALA A 210 1.22 2.13 12.01
C ALA A 210 0.01 1.50 12.72
N ASN A 211 -0.96 2.30 13.13
CA ASN A 211 -2.17 1.81 13.81
C ASN A 211 -3.06 0.97 12.90
N GLU A 212 -3.11 1.32 11.62
CA GLU A 212 -3.84 0.55 10.60
C GLU A 212 -3.29 -0.88 10.52
N LEU A 213 -1.97 -1.03 10.39
CA LEU A 213 -1.34 -2.35 10.35
C LEU A 213 -1.42 -3.08 11.69
N CYS A 214 -1.20 -2.36 12.80
CA CYS A 214 -1.28 -2.92 14.15
C CYS A 214 -2.62 -3.60 14.41
N GLY A 215 -3.73 -2.91 14.09
CA GLY A 215 -5.08 -3.47 14.24
C GLY A 215 -5.39 -4.67 13.34
N LYS A 216 -4.54 -4.97 12.35
CA LYS A 216 -4.71 -6.10 11.43
C LYS A 216 -3.85 -7.31 11.80
N ILE A 217 -2.66 -7.08 12.36
CA ILE A 217 -1.68 -8.16 12.58
C ILE A 217 -1.40 -8.44 14.07
N CYS A 218 -1.76 -7.53 14.97
CA CYS A 218 -1.43 -7.61 16.38
C CYS A 218 -2.69 -7.84 17.23
N GLU A 219 -2.86 -9.08 17.68
CA GLU A 219 -3.83 -9.44 18.71
C GLU A 219 -3.08 -9.73 20.01
N TYR A 220 -3.19 -8.82 20.99
CA TYR A 220 -2.57 -8.98 22.29
C TYR A 220 -3.55 -9.60 23.29
N LEU A 221 -3.03 -10.53 24.08
CA LEU A 221 -3.71 -11.23 25.17
C LEU A 221 -3.00 -10.92 26.47
N VAL A 222 -3.74 -10.84 27.56
CA VAL A 222 -3.16 -10.76 28.90
C VAL A 222 -3.03 -12.17 29.47
N LEU A 223 -1.80 -12.57 29.78
CA LEU A 223 -1.48 -13.77 30.54
C LEU A 223 -1.16 -13.38 31.99
N ALA A 224 -1.98 -13.82 32.94
CA ALA A 224 -1.65 -13.75 34.35
C ALA A 224 -1.06 -15.09 34.83
N VAL A 225 -0.03 -15.04 35.66
CA VAL A 225 0.55 -16.25 36.27
C VAL A 225 0.62 -16.06 37.78
N ASN A 226 -0.04 -16.96 38.50
CA ASN A 226 -0.10 -16.99 39.96
C ASN A 226 0.86 -18.07 40.46
N ASN A 227 1.94 -17.68 41.14
CA ASN A 227 2.91 -18.63 41.68
C ASN A 227 2.64 -18.91 43.16
N ASN A 228 1.87 -19.97 43.45
CA ASN A 228 1.65 -20.45 44.81
C ASN A 228 2.66 -21.52 45.25
N SER A 229 3.60 -21.88 44.37
CA SER A 229 4.61 -22.91 44.63
C SER A 229 5.72 -22.44 45.57
N ALA A 230 6.43 -23.38 46.17
CA ALA A 230 7.54 -23.10 47.09
C ALA A 230 8.83 -22.58 46.41
N SER A 231 8.83 -22.28 45.11
CA SER A 231 10.02 -21.79 44.39
C SER A 231 9.68 -20.75 43.34
N THR A 232 10.68 -19.95 42.95
CA THR A 232 10.55 -19.01 41.82
C THR A 232 10.31 -19.79 40.53
N VAL A 233 9.38 -19.31 39.71
CA VAL A 233 9.11 -19.86 38.37
C VAL A 233 9.43 -18.83 37.29
N TYR A 234 9.70 -19.32 36.08
CA TYR A 234 10.03 -18.53 34.90
C TYR A 234 8.94 -18.74 33.85
N VAL A 235 8.41 -17.64 33.32
CA VAL A 235 7.42 -17.67 32.25
C VAL A 235 8.17 -17.61 30.94
N TYR A 236 8.34 -18.75 30.29
CA TYR A 236 9.13 -18.89 29.08
C TYR A 236 8.25 -18.81 27.83
N ASN A 237 8.56 -17.87 26.94
CA ASN A 237 7.95 -17.80 25.62
C ASN A 237 8.69 -18.76 24.69
N LYS A 238 8.09 -19.92 24.46
CA LYS A 238 8.66 -20.96 23.59
C LYS A 238 8.68 -20.54 22.12
N THR A 239 7.79 -19.64 21.70
CA THR A 239 7.72 -19.14 20.32
C THR A 239 8.93 -18.27 19.98
N SER A 240 9.30 -17.33 20.86
CA SER A 240 10.44 -16.43 20.65
C SER A 240 11.74 -16.92 21.30
N GLY A 241 11.68 -17.95 22.15
CA GLY A 241 12.85 -18.52 22.80
C GLY A 241 13.40 -17.68 23.96
N VAL A 242 12.62 -16.76 24.51
CA VAL A 242 13.03 -15.84 25.60
C VAL A 242 12.10 -15.94 26.80
N ASP A 243 12.63 -15.65 28.00
CA ASP A 243 11.79 -15.49 29.19
C ASP A 243 11.02 -14.16 29.14
N LEU A 244 9.72 -14.21 29.42
CA LEU A 244 8.88 -13.02 29.61
C LEU A 244 9.11 -12.39 30.99
N GLY A 245 9.42 -13.23 31.99
CA GLY A 245 9.64 -12.79 33.36
C GLY A 245 9.86 -13.95 34.33
N ARG A 246 10.15 -13.57 35.58
CA ARG A 246 10.27 -14.50 36.71
C ARG A 246 9.33 -14.08 37.82
N ILE A 247 8.73 -15.05 38.50
CA ILE A 247 7.72 -14.81 39.52
C ILE A 247 8.15 -15.51 40.80
N SER A 248 8.44 -14.74 41.83
CA SER A 248 8.78 -15.27 43.15
C SER A 248 7.59 -15.98 43.81
N THR A 249 7.87 -16.88 44.75
CA THR A 249 6.86 -17.58 45.55
C THR A 249 5.87 -16.63 46.20
N GLY A 250 4.57 -16.93 46.05
CA GLY A 250 3.45 -16.16 46.62
C GLY A 250 3.04 -14.93 45.80
N ASN A 251 3.70 -14.65 44.68
CA ASN A 251 3.41 -13.49 43.84
C ASN A 251 2.59 -13.85 42.60
N THR A 252 1.97 -12.82 42.03
CA THR A 252 1.27 -12.85 40.74
C THR A 252 1.88 -11.79 39.84
N ASP A 253 2.01 -12.10 38.56
CA ASP A 253 2.43 -11.15 37.54
C ASP A 253 1.61 -11.32 36.26
N SER A 254 1.60 -10.30 35.40
CA SER A 254 0.84 -10.29 34.14
C SER A 254 1.70 -9.86 32.97
N TYR A 255 1.50 -10.52 31.83
CA TYR A 255 2.29 -10.34 30.62
C TYR A 255 1.36 -10.12 29.42
N ASP A 256 1.65 -9.10 28.62
CA ASP A 256 1.06 -8.97 27.30
C ASP A 256 1.78 -9.91 26.33
N ILE A 257 1.03 -10.84 25.75
CA ILE A 257 1.54 -11.80 24.78
C ILE A 257 0.74 -11.72 23.49
N ILE A 258 1.32 -12.12 22.38
CA ILE A 258 0.60 -12.16 21.10
C ILE A 258 -0.23 -13.44 21.02
N SER A 259 -1.42 -13.37 20.44
CA SER A 259 -2.24 -14.53 20.10
C SER A 259 -1.45 -15.56 19.29
N GLY A 260 -1.57 -16.83 19.69
CA GLY A 260 -0.76 -17.95 19.18
C GLY A 260 0.59 -18.13 19.87
N THR A 261 0.94 -17.34 20.90
CA THR A 261 2.17 -17.53 21.67
C THR A 261 2.11 -18.84 22.46
N ARG A 262 3.20 -19.62 22.40
CA ARG A 262 3.37 -20.86 23.17
C ARG A 262 4.15 -20.59 24.45
N ILE A 263 3.54 -20.91 25.58
CA ILE A 263 4.05 -20.59 26.92
C ILE A 263 4.42 -21.87 27.67
N GLU A 264 5.55 -21.84 28.36
CA GLU A 264 6.01 -22.85 29.32
C GLU A 264 6.26 -22.20 30.68
N ILE A 265 5.81 -22.82 31.77
CA ILE A 265 6.23 -22.42 33.11
C ILE A 265 7.37 -23.34 33.55
N ARG A 266 8.53 -22.78 33.86
CA ARG A 266 9.76 -23.55 34.13
C ARG A 266 10.37 -23.18 35.48
N ASN A 267 11.16 -24.09 36.03
CA ASN A 267 11.85 -23.89 37.31
C ASN A 267 13.27 -23.29 37.17
N GLN A 268 13.72 -23.03 35.94
CA GLN A 268 14.99 -22.39 35.60
C GLN A 268 14.80 -21.42 34.44
N PRO A 269 15.67 -20.39 34.31
CA PRO A 269 15.60 -19.41 33.23
C PRO A 269 15.96 -20.01 31.86
N ASP A 270 15.74 -19.23 30.81
CA ASP A 270 16.20 -19.44 29.44
C ASP A 270 15.73 -20.75 28.81
N GLY A 271 14.52 -21.19 29.17
CA GLY A 271 14.02 -22.49 28.71
C GLY A 271 14.78 -23.67 29.31
N GLY A 272 15.45 -23.48 30.45
CA GLY A 272 16.16 -24.52 31.20
C GLY A 272 15.25 -25.33 32.12
N GLY A 273 15.85 -26.28 32.83
CA GLY A 273 15.17 -27.08 33.85
C GLY A 273 13.95 -27.85 33.35
N SER A 274 13.02 -28.12 34.27
CA SER A 274 11.79 -28.88 34.02
C SER A 274 10.56 -27.97 34.00
N ILE A 275 9.55 -28.38 33.23
CA ILE A 275 8.24 -27.73 33.22
C ILE A 275 7.54 -27.99 34.55
N VAL A 276 7.04 -26.92 35.18
CA VAL A 276 6.36 -26.96 36.47
C VAL A 276 4.88 -27.31 36.25
N SER A 277 4.34 -28.14 37.14
CA SER A 277 2.90 -28.43 37.16
C SER A 277 2.11 -27.14 37.30
N SER A 278 1.05 -26.99 36.53
CA SER A 278 0.26 -25.77 36.44
C SER A 278 -1.16 -26.10 35.98
N THR A 279 -2.10 -25.18 36.22
CA THR A 279 -3.48 -25.26 35.72
C THR A 279 -3.83 -23.96 34.99
N PRO A 280 -4.10 -24.00 33.67
CA PRO A 280 -3.94 -25.17 32.78
C PRO A 280 -2.47 -25.62 32.69
N SER A 281 -2.25 -26.89 32.33
CA SER A 281 -0.90 -27.44 32.15
C SER A 281 -0.18 -26.77 30.99
N THR A 282 1.11 -26.50 31.16
CA THR A 282 1.99 -26.04 30.08
C THR A 282 2.89 -27.19 29.54
N PRO A 283 3.38 -27.16 28.29
CA PRO A 283 3.26 -26.08 27.30
C PRO A 283 1.83 -25.85 26.83
N ILE A 284 1.42 -24.58 26.71
CA ILE A 284 0.10 -24.19 26.21
C ILE A 284 0.24 -23.12 25.12
N THR A 285 -0.58 -23.20 24.07
CA THR A 285 -0.72 -22.12 23.10
C THR A 285 -1.94 -21.30 23.46
N LEU A 286 -1.75 -19.98 23.63
CA LEU A 286 -2.81 -19.06 24.03
C LEU A 286 -3.29 -18.28 22.82
N ALA A 287 -4.59 -18.31 22.56
CA ALA A 287 -5.25 -17.60 21.47
C ALA A 287 -6.64 -17.15 21.92
N GLY A 288 -7.11 -16.01 21.41
CA GLY A 288 -8.47 -15.50 21.68
C GLY A 288 -8.58 -14.60 22.91
N GLU A 289 -8.92 -15.15 24.07
CA GLU A 289 -9.05 -14.36 25.31
C GLU A 289 -7.82 -14.52 26.21
N GLY A 290 -7.69 -13.64 27.21
CA GLY A 290 -6.64 -13.74 28.23
C GLY A 290 -6.71 -15.05 29.01
N CYS A 291 -5.61 -15.40 29.69
CA CYS A 291 -5.49 -16.65 30.43
C CYS A 291 -4.87 -16.41 31.81
N THR A 292 -5.29 -17.19 32.80
CA THR A 292 -4.62 -17.24 34.11
C THR A 292 -4.07 -18.64 34.34
N ILE A 293 -2.76 -18.73 34.59
CA ILE A 293 -2.08 -19.98 34.93
C ILE A 293 -1.80 -20.00 36.43
N ASN A 294 -2.33 -20.99 37.13
CA ASN A 294 -2.07 -21.21 38.54
C ASN A 294 -1.03 -22.31 38.71
N VAL A 295 0.09 -21.96 39.34
CA VAL A 295 1.14 -22.88 39.74
C VAL A 295 0.92 -23.21 41.22
N PRO A 296 0.62 -24.48 41.58
CA PRO A 296 0.33 -24.88 42.95
C PRO A 296 1.57 -24.95 43.83
#